data_AF-A0A7M2WS89-F1
#
_entry.id   AF-A0A7M2WS89-F1
#
_cell.length_a   1.000
_cell.length_b   1.000
_cell.length_c   1.000
_cell.angle_alpha   90.00
_cell.angle_beta   90.00
_cell.angle_gamma   90.00
#
_symmetry.space_group_name_H-M   'P 1'
#
loop_
_entity.id
_entity.type
_entity.pdbx_description
1 polymer ?
#
loop_
_entity_poly.entity_id
_entity_poly.type
_entity_poly.pdbx_seq_one_letter_code
_entity_poly.pdbx_strand_id
1 'polypeptide(L)'
;MGVIYLIIPLTESVAEDVRGQGLTVPHTRSDARNPTFREIRAACESLPGMRGEFRPSANGKWQHANLRGPDGLGNADTWTELSVSGYDGRDDQPLSVGFSKGWPSLILVVVRELAKACGPLVVYPDTGDAPVVVEAESSVEVLLKSWEHTHGQS
;
A
#
# COMPACT_ATOMS: atom_id res chain seq x y z
N MET A 1 5.11 -18.75 -5.13
CA MET A 1 4.97 -17.47 -5.87
C MET A 1 4.52 -16.43 -4.85
N GLY A 2 5.11 -15.23 -4.87
CA GLY A 2 4.74 -14.17 -3.91
C GLY A 2 3.48 -13.44 -4.37
N VAL A 3 2.70 -12.93 -3.41
CA VAL A 3 1.48 -12.15 -3.65
C VAL A 3 1.85 -10.74 -4.10
N ILE A 4 1.09 -10.20 -5.05
CA ILE A 4 1.15 -8.81 -5.49
C ILE A 4 -0.07 -8.08 -4.92
N TYR A 5 0.16 -6.89 -4.38
CA TYR A 5 -0.86 -6.03 -3.82
C TYR A 5 -0.93 -4.74 -4.61
N LEU A 6 -2.04 -4.48 -5.29
CA LEU A 6 -2.27 -3.23 -6.00
C LEU A 6 -2.92 -2.21 -5.07
N ILE A 7 -2.43 -0.97 -5.13
CA ILE A 7 -2.97 0.14 -4.33
C ILE A 7 -3.82 1.02 -5.23
N ILE A 8 -5.11 1.12 -4.91
CA ILE A 8 -6.10 1.84 -5.72
C ILE A 8 -6.81 2.87 -4.84
N PRO A 9 -7.01 4.12 -5.28
CA PRO A 9 -7.78 5.10 -4.52
C PRO A 9 -9.24 4.70 -4.41
N LEU A 10 -9.85 4.93 -3.26
CA LEU A 10 -11.27 4.64 -3.02
C LEU A 10 -12.19 5.68 -3.68
N THR A 11 -12.27 5.62 -5.01
CA THR A 11 -13.25 6.35 -5.81
C THR A 11 -14.63 5.70 -5.69
N GLU A 12 -15.70 6.36 -6.16
CA GLU A 12 -17.06 5.78 -6.09
C GLU A 12 -17.16 4.44 -6.85
N SER A 13 -16.56 4.35 -8.04
CA SER A 13 -16.53 3.09 -8.80
C SER A 13 -15.84 1.97 -8.03
N VAL A 14 -14.71 2.27 -7.37
CA VAL A 14 -13.98 1.28 -6.56
C VAL A 14 -14.80 0.91 -5.32
N ALA A 15 -15.50 1.88 -4.72
CA ALA A 15 -16.37 1.62 -3.58
C ALA A 15 -17.55 0.72 -3.95
N GLU A 16 -18.17 0.90 -5.12
CA GLU A 16 -19.21 0.01 -5.65
C GLU A 16 -18.68 -1.42 -5.82
N ASP A 17 -17.49 -1.58 -6.40
CA ASP A 17 -16.85 -2.90 -6.57
C ASP A 17 -16.55 -3.58 -5.23
N VAL A 18 -16.07 -2.83 -4.23
CA VAL A 18 -15.80 -3.36 -2.88
C VAL A 18 -17.10 -3.71 -2.15
N ARG A 19 -18.15 -2.89 -2.25
CA ARG A 19 -19.48 -3.19 -1.70
C ARG A 19 -20.10 -4.42 -2.38
N GLY A 20 -19.89 -4.60 -3.68
CA GLY A 20 -20.31 -5.78 -4.44
C GLY A 20 -19.72 -7.09 -3.92
N GLN A 21 -18.57 -7.02 -3.24
CA GLN A 21 -17.93 -8.16 -2.56
C GLN A 21 -18.43 -8.36 -1.12
N GLY A 22 -19.45 -7.62 -0.70
CA GLY A 22 -20.04 -7.71 0.66
C GLY A 22 -19.24 -6.99 1.74
N LEU A 23 -18.24 -6.19 1.37
CA LEU A 23 -17.41 -5.45 2.31
C LEU A 23 -18.03 -4.08 2.65
N THR A 24 -17.86 -3.65 3.90
CA THR A 24 -18.25 -2.31 4.32
C THR A 24 -17.21 -1.30 3.84
N VAL A 25 -17.67 -0.23 3.20
CA VAL A 25 -16.82 0.83 2.66
C VAL A 25 -17.15 2.13 3.38
N PRO A 26 -16.16 2.90 3.85
CA PRO A 26 -16.39 4.23 4.40
C PRO A 26 -16.96 5.17 3.33
N HIS A 27 -17.37 6.37 3.74
CA HIS A 27 -17.80 7.37 2.76
C HIS A 27 -16.64 7.69 1.82
N THR A 28 -16.88 7.59 0.52
CA THR A 28 -15.89 7.98 -0.47
C THR A 28 -15.56 9.46 -0.30
N ARG A 29 -14.28 9.78 -0.44
CA ARG A 29 -13.84 11.18 -0.44
C ARG A 29 -13.51 11.58 -1.86
N SER A 30 -14.01 12.73 -2.29
CA SER A 30 -13.78 13.26 -3.63
C SER A 30 -12.31 13.62 -3.90
N ASP A 31 -11.47 13.64 -2.86
CA ASP A 31 -10.03 13.90 -2.95
C ASP A 31 -9.17 12.63 -2.96
N ALA A 32 -9.78 11.43 -2.94
CA ALA A 32 -9.05 10.18 -3.04
C ALA A 32 -8.32 10.07 -4.39
N ARG A 33 -6.99 9.90 -4.38
CA ARG A 33 -6.18 9.82 -5.59
C ARG A 33 -4.95 8.94 -5.44
N ASN A 34 -4.31 8.63 -6.57
CA ASN A 34 -3.03 7.95 -6.55
C ASN A 34 -1.96 8.85 -5.90
N PRO A 35 -1.00 8.26 -5.18
CA PRO A 35 0.08 9.02 -4.56
C PRO A 35 1.07 9.50 -5.62
N THR A 36 1.75 10.59 -5.31
CA THR A 36 2.90 11.08 -6.10
C THR A 36 4.20 10.44 -5.60
N PHE A 37 5.29 10.50 -6.38
CA PHE A 37 6.58 9.95 -5.92
C PHE A 37 7.08 10.66 -4.65
N ARG A 38 6.85 11.98 -4.54
CA ARG A 38 7.16 12.75 -3.33
C ARG A 38 6.44 12.19 -2.11
N GLU A 39 5.16 11.87 -2.24
CA GLU A 39 4.34 11.35 -1.14
C GLU A 39 4.72 9.92 -0.78
N ILE A 40 5.07 9.10 -1.78
CA ILE A 40 5.59 7.74 -1.56
C ILE A 40 6.86 7.79 -0.71
N ARG A 41 7.81 8.66 -1.09
CA ARG A 41 9.04 8.84 -0.32
C ARG A 41 8.74 9.38 1.08
N ALA A 42 7.90 10.40 1.19
CA ALA A 42 7.55 11.01 2.48
C ALA A 42 6.86 10.03 3.43
N ALA A 43 5.95 9.19 2.94
CA ALA A 43 5.29 8.15 3.74
C ALA A 43 6.27 7.07 4.22
N CYS A 44 7.29 6.74 3.40
CA CYS A 44 8.35 5.82 3.79
C CYS A 44 9.28 6.41 4.85
N GLU A 45 9.62 7.70 4.71
CA GLU A 45 10.54 8.41 5.62
C GLU A 45 9.88 8.84 6.93
N SER A 46 8.56 9.01 6.96
CA SER A 46 7.81 9.37 8.17
C SER A 46 7.73 8.24 9.19
N LEU A 47 7.97 6.99 8.76
CA LEU A 47 7.87 5.80 9.58
C LEU A 47 9.17 5.60 10.38
N PRO A 48 9.14 5.77 11.72
CA PRO A 48 10.35 5.64 12.53
C PRO A 48 10.96 4.26 12.35
N GLY A 49 12.28 4.19 12.12
CA GLY A 49 13.02 2.94 11.96
C GLY A 49 12.85 2.23 10.60
N MET A 50 12.01 2.76 9.70
CA MET A 50 11.87 2.23 8.36
C MET A 50 13.09 2.58 7.49
N ARG A 51 13.52 1.64 6.66
CA ARG A 51 14.58 1.85 5.67
C ARG A 51 14.06 1.50 4.28
N GLY A 52 14.07 2.47 3.37
CA GLY A 52 13.70 2.28 1.97
C GLY A 52 14.88 2.55 1.05
N GLU A 53 15.19 1.61 0.17
CA GLU A 53 16.19 1.81 -0.89
C GLU A 53 15.52 1.90 -2.25
N PHE A 54 15.31 3.12 -2.74
CA PHE A 54 14.69 3.38 -4.04
C PHE A 54 15.74 3.27 -5.15
N ARG A 55 15.50 2.40 -6.12
CA ARG A 55 16.35 2.20 -7.28
C ARG A 55 15.55 2.39 -8.58
N PRO A 56 16.12 3.10 -9.56
CA PRO A 56 15.56 3.10 -10.90
C PRO A 56 15.63 1.69 -11.49
N SER A 57 14.57 1.28 -12.19
CA SER A 57 14.60 0.10 -13.04
C SER A 57 15.62 0.28 -14.17
N ALA A 58 16.11 -0.83 -14.72
CA ALA A 58 17.06 -0.86 -15.83
C ALA A 58 16.58 -0.07 -17.07
N ASN A 59 15.27 0.14 -17.22
CA ASN A 59 14.68 0.92 -18.31
C ASN A 59 14.34 2.38 -17.93
N GLY A 60 14.63 2.81 -16.69
CA GLY A 60 14.37 4.16 -16.17
C GLY A 60 12.90 4.52 -15.95
N LYS A 61 11.95 3.64 -16.28
CA LYS A 61 10.50 3.95 -16.30
C LYS A 61 9.72 3.44 -15.08
N TRP A 62 10.32 2.55 -14.31
CA TRP A 62 9.73 1.92 -13.13
C TRP A 62 10.69 2.15 -11.96
N GLN A 63 10.17 2.45 -10.77
CA GLN A 63 10.98 2.53 -9.56
C GLN A 63 10.65 1.32 -8.69
N HIS A 64 11.69 0.67 -8.17
CA HIS A 64 11.54 -0.39 -7.20
C HIS A 64 12.20 0.05 -5.89
N ALA A 65 11.56 -0.24 -4.77
CA ALA A 65 12.17 -0.05 -3.47
C ALA A 65 12.07 -1.30 -2.61
N ASN A 66 13.20 -1.70 -2.03
CA ASN A 66 13.20 -2.66 -0.95
C ASN A 66 12.93 -1.89 0.34
N LEU A 67 11.80 -2.18 0.97
CA LEU A 67 11.40 -1.59 2.23
C LEU A 67 11.67 -2.59 3.35
N ARG A 68 12.32 -2.12 4.42
CA ARG A 68 12.47 -2.84 5.68
C ARG A 68 11.76 -2.06 6.77
N GLY A 69 10.88 -2.75 7.49
CA GLY A 69 10.12 -2.18 8.59
C GLY A 69 11.00 -1.92 9.81
N PRO A 70 10.49 -1.15 10.78
CA PRO A 70 11.17 -0.95 12.05
C PRO A 70 11.24 -2.22 12.88
N ASP A 71 12.24 -2.27 13.76
CA ASP A 71 12.33 -3.25 14.82
C ASP A 71 11.03 -3.23 15.65
N GLY A 72 10.34 -4.39 15.74
CA GLY A 72 9.13 -4.55 16.53
C GLY A 72 7.80 -4.62 15.77
N LEU A 73 7.78 -4.54 14.43
CA LEU A 73 6.57 -4.76 13.62
C LEU A 73 6.20 -6.26 13.45
N GLY A 74 6.64 -7.11 14.38
CA GLY A 74 6.56 -8.57 14.33
C GLY A 74 7.95 -9.20 14.41
N ASN A 75 8.70 -9.20 13.30
CA ASN A 75 10.05 -9.76 13.18
C ASN A 75 11.06 -8.67 12.84
N ALA A 76 12.31 -8.80 13.31
CA ALA A 76 13.41 -7.88 12.96
C ALA A 76 13.72 -7.83 11.44
N ASP A 77 13.15 -8.76 10.66
CA ASP A 77 13.28 -8.88 9.22
C ASP A 77 11.97 -8.63 8.46
N THR A 78 11.03 -7.84 8.98
CA THR A 78 9.86 -7.46 8.19
C THR A 78 10.29 -6.62 6.98
N TRP A 79 10.01 -7.11 5.76
CA TRP A 79 10.35 -6.44 4.51
C TRP A 79 9.20 -6.53 3.48
N THR A 80 9.23 -5.72 2.44
CA THR A 80 8.41 -5.83 1.22
C THR A 80 9.09 -5.14 0.04
N GLU A 81 8.75 -5.53 -1.19
CA GLU A 81 9.16 -4.81 -2.40
C GLU A 81 8.03 -3.88 -2.85
N LEU A 82 8.31 -2.58 -2.88
CA LEU A 82 7.46 -1.56 -3.46
C LEU A 82 7.80 -1.40 -4.95
N SER A 83 6.78 -1.25 -5.78
CA SER A 83 6.88 -0.94 -7.20
C SER A 83 6.05 0.30 -7.54
N VAL A 84 6.63 1.18 -8.36
CA VAL A 84 5.99 2.40 -8.86
C VAL A 84 6.10 2.42 -10.37
N SER A 85 4.94 2.56 -11.03
CA SER A 85 4.82 2.51 -12.48
C SER A 85 4.41 3.87 -13.04
N GLY A 86 4.91 4.20 -14.24
CA GLY A 86 4.61 5.46 -14.91
C GLY A 86 5.48 6.64 -14.46
N TYR A 87 6.52 6.39 -13.65
CA TYR A 87 7.45 7.43 -13.22
C TYR A 87 8.37 7.83 -14.37
N ASP A 88 8.34 9.10 -14.73
CA ASP A 88 9.12 9.69 -15.82
C ASP A 88 10.17 10.69 -15.33
N GLY A 89 10.46 10.70 -14.02
CA GLY A 89 11.38 11.65 -13.38
C GLY A 89 10.70 12.84 -12.72
N ARG A 90 9.36 12.97 -12.80
CA ARG A 90 8.61 14.07 -12.19
C ARG A 90 7.92 13.62 -10.90
N ASP A 91 8.32 14.22 -9.78
CA ASP A 91 7.90 13.81 -8.44
C ASP A 91 6.44 14.13 -8.09
N ASP A 92 5.81 15.08 -8.79
CA ASP A 92 4.51 15.68 -8.47
C ASP A 92 3.32 15.04 -9.21
N GLN A 93 3.55 14.03 -10.04
CA GLN A 93 2.46 13.34 -10.75
C GLN A 93 1.94 12.13 -9.97
N PRO A 94 0.62 11.87 -10.00
CA PRO A 94 0.06 10.63 -9.47
C PRO A 94 0.60 9.39 -10.19
N LEU A 95 0.95 8.35 -9.44
CA LEU A 95 1.59 7.14 -9.93
C LEU A 95 0.84 5.90 -9.46
N SER A 96 0.87 4.86 -10.30
CA SER A 96 0.38 3.54 -9.88
C SER A 96 1.38 2.89 -8.94
N VAL A 97 0.89 2.38 -7.82
CA VAL A 97 1.69 1.75 -6.78
C VAL A 97 1.24 0.31 -6.58
N GLY A 98 2.20 -0.58 -6.42
CA GLY A 98 1.95 -1.94 -5.96
C GLY A 98 3.07 -2.44 -5.06
N PHE A 99 2.74 -3.39 -4.20
CA PHE A 99 3.69 -4.12 -3.38
C PHE A 99 3.77 -5.56 -3.85
N SER A 100 4.90 -6.20 -3.64
CA SER A 100 5.07 -7.62 -3.93
C SER A 100 5.99 -8.22 -2.91
N LYS A 101 5.74 -9.50 -2.59
CA LYS A 101 6.53 -10.23 -1.58
C LYS A 101 6.50 -9.53 -0.21
N GLY A 102 7.00 -10.25 0.80
CA GLY A 102 7.13 -9.68 2.13
C GLY A 102 5.83 -9.65 2.92
N TRP A 103 5.77 -8.76 3.91
CA TRP A 103 4.80 -8.85 5.00
C TRP A 103 3.61 -7.90 4.83
N PRO A 104 2.36 -8.41 4.88
CA PRO A 104 1.15 -7.59 4.85
C PRO A 104 1.14 -6.47 5.90
N SER A 105 1.72 -6.70 7.08
CA SER A 105 1.80 -5.70 8.14
C SER A 105 2.55 -4.44 7.71
N LEU A 106 3.70 -4.59 7.05
CA LEU A 106 4.47 -3.45 6.55
C LEU A 106 3.76 -2.74 5.40
N ILE A 107 3.12 -3.50 4.50
CA ILE A 107 2.33 -2.93 3.40
C ILE A 107 1.23 -2.04 3.96
N LEU A 108 0.44 -2.53 4.91
CA LEU A 108 -0.66 -1.77 5.52
C LEU A 108 -0.17 -0.54 6.29
N VAL A 109 1.00 -0.61 6.95
CA VAL A 109 1.61 0.56 7.60
C VAL A 109 1.94 1.64 6.58
N VAL A 110 2.60 1.30 5.46
CA VAL A 110 2.96 2.26 4.41
C VAL A 110 1.71 2.83 3.74
N VAL A 111 0.72 1.98 3.41
CA VAL A 111 -0.54 2.40 2.78
C VAL A 111 -1.33 3.33 3.70
N ARG A 112 -1.36 3.08 5.00
CA ARG A 112 -2.00 3.98 5.97
C ARG A 112 -1.33 5.36 5.99
N GLU A 113 0.00 5.42 5.94
CA GLU A 113 0.70 6.70 5.85
C GLU A 113 0.41 7.43 4.53
N LEU A 114 0.32 6.71 3.41
CA LEU A 114 -0.11 7.28 2.13
C LEU A 114 -1.53 7.83 2.18
N ALA A 115 -2.45 7.12 2.86
CA ALA A 115 -3.84 7.50 2.97
C ALA A 115 -4.06 8.85 3.67
N LYS A 116 -3.10 9.29 4.52
CA LYS A 116 -3.12 10.62 5.14
C LYS A 116 -3.02 11.76 4.12
N ALA A 117 -2.28 11.56 3.04
CA ALA A 117 -2.08 12.56 1.99
C ALA A 117 -3.01 12.36 0.79
N CYS A 118 -3.42 11.12 0.54
CA CYS A 118 -4.07 10.71 -0.70
C CYS A 118 -5.56 10.39 -0.56
N GLY A 119 -6.12 10.46 0.66
CA GLY A 119 -7.44 9.93 0.97
C GLY A 119 -7.44 8.40 1.11
N PRO A 120 -8.61 7.77 1.36
CA PRO A 120 -8.70 6.33 1.57
C PRO A 120 -8.18 5.54 0.35
N LEU A 121 -7.42 4.49 0.62
CA LEU A 121 -6.81 3.62 -0.38
C LEU A 121 -7.31 2.19 -0.18
N VAL A 122 -7.33 1.40 -1.25
CA VAL A 122 -7.72 -0.01 -1.22
C VAL A 122 -6.52 -0.85 -1.64
N VAL A 123 -6.26 -1.89 -0.86
CA VAL A 123 -5.22 -2.89 -1.11
C VAL A 123 -5.87 -4.12 -1.71
N TYR A 124 -5.59 -4.39 -2.99
CA TYR A 124 -6.09 -5.54 -3.72
C TYR A 124 -5.00 -6.61 -3.86
N PRO A 125 -5.14 -7.79 -3.23
CA PRO A 125 -4.24 -8.90 -3.48
C PRO A 125 -4.56 -9.56 -4.84
N ASP A 126 -3.54 -9.99 -5.57
CA ASP A 126 -3.69 -10.69 -6.85
C ASP A 126 -4.12 -12.17 -6.70
N THR A 127 -4.30 -12.63 -5.47
CA THR A 127 -4.78 -13.98 -5.15
C THR A 127 -6.29 -14.15 -5.33
N GLY A 128 -7.03 -13.05 -5.49
CA GLY A 128 -8.49 -13.06 -5.50
C GLY A 128 -9.12 -13.03 -4.10
N ASP A 129 -8.32 -12.92 -3.04
CA ASP A 129 -8.83 -12.68 -1.68
C ASP A 129 -9.47 -11.29 -1.58
N ALA A 130 -10.32 -11.12 -0.56
CA ALA A 130 -11.01 -9.87 -0.30
C ALA A 130 -10.02 -8.69 -0.17
N PRO A 131 -10.30 -7.53 -0.81
CA PRO A 131 -9.49 -6.33 -0.66
C PRO A 131 -9.64 -5.74 0.74
N VAL A 132 -8.68 -4.89 1.13
CA VAL A 132 -8.71 -4.16 2.40
C VAL A 132 -8.78 -2.67 2.11
N VAL A 133 -9.76 -1.99 2.70
CA VAL A 133 -9.84 -0.54 2.69
C VAL A 133 -9.00 0.03 3.84
N VAL A 134 -8.15 1.00 3.53
CA VAL A 134 -7.22 1.63 4.46
C VAL A 134 -7.48 3.14 4.48
N GLU A 135 -7.83 3.65 5.65
CA GLU A 135 -7.99 5.06 5.96
C GLU A 135 -6.82 5.55 6.82
N ALA A 136 -6.64 6.87 6.90
CA ALA A 136 -5.60 7.49 7.73
C ALA A 136 -5.64 7.03 9.20
N GLU A 137 -6.85 6.82 9.73
CA GLU A 137 -7.11 6.43 11.12
C GLU A 137 -7.22 4.91 11.32
N SER A 138 -7.05 4.10 10.27
CA SER A 138 -7.18 2.66 10.39
C SER A 138 -6.12 2.07 11.33
N SER A 139 -6.55 1.16 12.21
CA SER A 139 -5.63 0.33 12.99
C SER A 139 -5.11 -0.83 12.14
N VAL A 140 -3.81 -0.85 11.87
CA VAL A 140 -3.16 -1.94 11.09
C VAL A 140 -3.39 -3.29 11.75
N GLU A 141 -3.37 -3.36 13.08
CA GLU A 141 -3.62 -4.61 13.81
C GLU A 141 -5.04 -5.16 13.56
N VAL A 142 -6.05 -4.28 13.56
CA VAL A 142 -7.43 -4.65 13.28
C VAL A 142 -7.58 -5.11 11.83
N LEU A 143 -6.99 -4.35 10.88
CA LEU A 143 -7.01 -4.71 9.47
C LEU A 143 -6.39 -6.10 9.22
N LEU A 144 -5.22 -6.37 9.80
CA LEU A 144 -4.56 -7.67 9.69
C LEU A 144 -5.42 -8.80 10.24
N LYS A 145 -5.98 -8.64 11.45
CA LYS A 145 -6.85 -9.65 12.06
C LYS A 145 -8.10 -9.93 11.24
N SER A 146 -8.64 -8.93 10.54
CA SER A 146 -9.80 -9.10 9.68
C SER A 146 -9.47 -9.63 8.28
N TRP A 147 -8.21 -9.56 7.85
CA TRP A 147 -7.83 -9.91 6.50
C TRP A 147 -7.51 -11.41 6.41
N GLU A 148 -8.46 -12.17 5.88
CA GLU A 148 -8.38 -13.63 5.70
C GLU A 148 -7.06 -14.09 5.07
N HIS A 149 -6.54 -13.29 4.13
CA HIS A 149 -5.25 -13.50 3.45
C HIS A 149 -4.04 -13.69 4.39
N THR A 150 -4.10 -13.13 5.60
CA THR A 150 -2.96 -13.13 6.53
C THR A 150 -2.92 -14.33 7.48
N HIS A 151 -3.98 -15.15 7.51
CA HIS A 151 -4.10 -16.28 8.45
C HIS A 151 -3.29 -17.53 8.05
N GLY A 152 -2.66 -17.53 6.87
CA GLY A 152 -1.83 -18.62 6.37
C GLY A 152 -0.31 -18.42 6.48
N GLN A 153 0.16 -17.33 7.08
CA GLN A 153 1.59 -16.99 7.18
C GLN A 153 2.19 -17.10 8.61
N SER A 154 1.53 -17.87 9.50
CA SER A 154 2.02 -18.16 10.86
C SER A 154 3.21 -19.11 10.90
#